data_AF-A0A534GUE4-F1
#
_entry.id   AF-A0A534GUE4-F1
#
_cell.length_a   1.000
_cell.length_b   1.000
_cell.length_c   1.000
_cell.angle_alpha   90.00
_cell.angle_beta   90.00
_cell.angle_gamma   90.00
#
_symmetry.space_group_name_H-M   'P 1'
#
loop_
_entity.id
_entity.type
_entity.pdbx_description
1 polymer ?
#
loop_
_entity_poly.entity_id
_entity_poly.type
_entity_poly.pdbx_seq_one_letter_code
_entity_poly.pdbx_strand_id
1 'polypeptide(L)'
;MSRHTRGGAATLRWRCEMSGFTVVPRWTLEPVPGVGKHEVRIPDELVAASHRLANELAVPLSSVLLAAHAKVLGALSGERKVYAGYAVEAHSPLPIRMTLGPRSWREVLLHIARAESDLLAHSDVPVDDRGGARGLAEPLFETVFAVSAGGGELPEGTVLRVAFVQRDGFVLRLQYRTEVLGATCAARIAGYHLTALSLMTTDPDAEHARASLLSPEELHYQLHRLAGPLRMLPDRRAHQLFEERARAHPDAIAAVHGNRQLTYRTLDARANQLARALLTRGLARESVVGVVTERNLDWMKAGGVYLPFEPHFPPERIARMLSRAGCLLVLTERGSSAMLDRALQSLSGVETLFIDAACAEGHSDSDPGVNVWPQQLSYIYFTSGSTGEPKGAMCEQAGTLNHLFAKIDDLRIGEGDVVAQTAPQCFDISLWQLLAALLVG
;
A
#
# COMPACT_ATOMS: atom_id res chain seq x y z
N MET A 1 -26.11 15.01 -52.41
CA MET A 1 -25.78 13.83 -51.59
C MET A 1 -24.32 13.89 -51.08
N SER A 2 -23.92 14.85 -50.22
CA SER A 2 -22.53 14.85 -49.68
C SER A 2 -22.33 15.42 -48.26
N ARG A 3 -23.40 15.71 -47.49
CA ARG A 3 -23.27 16.15 -46.09
C ARG A 3 -23.62 15.08 -45.04
N HIS A 4 -24.40 14.04 -45.39
CA HIS A 4 -24.83 13.03 -44.41
C HIS A 4 -23.88 11.84 -44.22
N THR A 5 -23.00 11.54 -45.19
CA THR A 5 -22.05 10.41 -45.09
C THR A 5 -20.75 10.76 -44.37
N ARG A 6 -20.35 12.04 -44.28
CA ARG A 6 -19.17 12.47 -43.50
C ARG A 6 -19.42 12.53 -41.99
N GLY A 7 -20.65 12.87 -41.56
CA GLY A 7 -21.02 12.94 -40.15
C GLY A 7 -20.97 11.58 -39.45
N GLY A 8 -21.59 10.54 -40.03
CA GLY A 8 -21.70 9.22 -39.40
C GLY A 8 -20.36 8.50 -39.17
N ALA A 9 -19.40 8.64 -40.10
CA ALA A 9 -18.07 8.04 -39.96
C ALA A 9 -17.20 8.77 -38.92
N ALA A 10 -17.33 10.09 -38.81
CA ALA A 10 -16.69 10.88 -37.75
C ALA A 10 -17.26 10.51 -36.38
N THR A 11 -18.59 10.46 -36.23
CA THR A 11 -19.26 10.12 -34.95
C THR A 11 -18.91 8.70 -34.46
N LEU A 12 -18.79 7.72 -35.37
CA LEU A 12 -18.36 6.35 -35.03
C LEU A 12 -16.89 6.26 -34.61
N ARG A 13 -16.01 7.04 -35.25
CA ARG A 13 -14.58 7.11 -34.89
C ARG A 13 -14.36 7.77 -33.53
N TRP A 14 -15.07 8.87 -33.25
CA TRP A 14 -15.04 9.56 -31.95
C TRP A 14 -15.54 8.66 -30.81
N ARG A 15 -16.60 7.87 -31.03
CA ARG A 15 -17.10 6.92 -30.01
C ARG A 15 -16.14 5.76 -29.72
N CYS A 16 -15.45 5.20 -30.72
CA CYS A 16 -14.49 4.11 -30.50
C CYS A 16 -13.15 4.58 -29.91
N GLU A 17 -12.71 5.81 -30.15
CA GLU A 17 -11.45 6.33 -29.61
C GLU A 17 -11.55 6.80 -28.13
N MET A 18 -12.77 7.00 -27.62
CA MET A 18 -13.09 7.58 -26.31
C MET A 18 -13.61 6.58 -25.25
N SER A 19 -13.28 5.29 -25.37
CA SER A 19 -13.75 4.23 -24.45
C SER A 19 -13.14 4.22 -23.04
N GLY A 20 -12.66 5.37 -22.54
CA GLY A 20 -12.04 5.47 -21.21
C GLY A 20 -12.55 6.67 -20.43
N PHE A 21 -12.32 6.64 -19.11
CA PHE A 21 -12.81 7.61 -18.15
C PHE A 21 -11.77 7.76 -17.05
N THR A 22 -11.38 8.99 -16.72
CA THR A 22 -10.41 9.24 -15.64
C THR A 22 -11.13 9.75 -14.40
N VAL A 23 -11.05 8.94 -13.34
CA VAL A 23 -11.63 9.26 -12.03
C VAL A 23 -10.63 10.12 -11.25
N VAL A 24 -11.09 11.26 -10.71
CA VAL A 24 -10.33 12.02 -9.72
C VAL A 24 -10.51 11.42 -8.32
N PRO A 25 -9.45 11.41 -7.50
CA PRO A 25 -9.53 10.87 -6.15
C PRO A 25 -10.62 11.53 -5.30
N ARG A 26 -11.29 10.71 -4.48
CA ARG A 26 -12.27 11.17 -3.48
C ARG A 26 -11.52 11.59 -2.22
N TRP A 27 -10.98 12.80 -2.23
CA TRP A 27 -10.17 13.37 -1.15
C TRP A 27 -10.96 14.34 -0.26
N THR A 28 -12.04 13.85 0.33
CA THR A 28 -12.71 14.51 1.46
C THR A 28 -12.99 13.46 2.54
N LEU A 29 -12.72 13.81 3.80
CA LEU A 29 -13.06 12.96 4.94
C LEU A 29 -14.52 13.19 5.39
N GLU A 30 -15.08 14.34 5.03
CA GLU A 30 -16.42 14.77 5.40
C GLU A 30 -17.16 15.19 4.12
N PRO A 31 -17.78 14.25 3.41
CA PRO A 31 -18.45 14.55 2.15
C PRO A 31 -19.73 15.36 2.41
N VAL A 32 -19.72 16.62 1.99
CA VAL A 32 -20.89 17.53 2.09
C VAL A 32 -21.23 18.05 0.70
N PRO A 33 -22.50 17.94 0.23
CA PRO A 33 -22.91 18.45 -1.08
C PRO A 33 -22.65 19.95 -1.21
N GLY A 34 -21.94 20.35 -2.26
CA GLY A 34 -21.67 21.76 -2.50
C GLY A 34 -20.63 22.01 -3.59
N VAL A 35 -20.34 23.30 -3.84
CA VAL A 35 -19.31 23.72 -4.80
C VAL A 35 -18.28 24.57 -4.08
N GLY A 36 -17.07 24.03 -3.98
CA GLY A 36 -15.90 24.75 -3.51
C GLY A 36 -15.22 25.50 -4.66
N LYS A 37 -14.49 26.56 -4.31
CA LYS A 37 -13.68 27.34 -5.25
C LYS A 37 -12.31 27.58 -4.66
N HIS A 38 -11.27 27.43 -5.47
CA HIS A 38 -9.90 27.78 -5.13
C HIS A 38 -9.29 28.57 -6.28
N GLU A 39 -8.57 29.63 -5.98
CA GLU A 39 -7.88 30.46 -6.97
C GLU A 39 -6.45 30.69 -6.53
N VAL A 40 -5.52 30.60 -7.48
CA VAL A 40 -4.12 30.95 -7.28
C VAL A 40 -3.61 31.77 -8.47
N ARG A 41 -2.90 32.86 -8.19
CA ARG A 41 -2.24 33.65 -9.22
C ARG A 41 -1.03 32.88 -9.74
N ILE A 42 -0.92 32.76 -11.05
CA ILE A 42 0.25 32.19 -11.72
C ILE A 42 1.32 33.29 -11.77
N PRO A 43 2.55 33.05 -11.27
CA PRO A 43 3.61 34.05 -11.30
C PRO A 43 3.86 34.58 -12.72
N ASP A 44 4.02 35.89 -12.87
CA ASP A 44 4.14 36.54 -14.19
C ASP A 44 5.35 35.98 -14.99
N GLU A 45 6.43 35.61 -14.31
CA GLU A 45 7.60 34.94 -14.91
C GLU A 45 7.25 33.57 -15.50
N LEU A 46 6.41 32.79 -14.82
CA LEU A 46 5.96 31.48 -15.26
C LEU A 46 4.98 31.62 -16.44
N VAL A 47 4.13 32.65 -16.43
CA VAL A 47 3.27 33.01 -17.57
C VAL A 47 4.13 33.32 -18.80
N ALA A 48 5.14 34.19 -18.63
CA ALA A 48 6.06 34.54 -19.70
C ALA A 48 6.86 33.32 -20.22
N ALA A 49 7.32 32.44 -19.32
CA ALA A 49 7.99 31.19 -19.69
C ALA A 49 7.07 30.24 -20.47
N SER A 50 5.80 30.12 -20.06
CA SER A 50 4.81 29.30 -20.77
C SER A 50 4.55 29.83 -22.19
N HIS A 51 4.47 31.16 -22.34
CA HIS A 51 4.35 31.77 -23.66
C HIS A 51 5.60 31.56 -24.53
N ARG A 52 6.81 31.69 -23.96
CA ARG A 52 8.05 31.40 -24.70
C ARG A 52 8.08 29.97 -25.21
N LEU A 53 7.78 29.00 -24.34
CA LEU A 53 7.73 27.59 -24.73
C LEU A 53 6.68 27.32 -25.82
N ALA A 54 5.49 27.90 -25.69
CA ALA A 54 4.44 27.78 -26.70
C ALA A 54 4.91 28.30 -28.08
N ASN A 55 5.56 29.47 -28.09
CA ASN A 55 6.10 30.07 -29.31
C ASN A 55 7.25 29.25 -29.91
N GLU A 56 8.17 28.76 -29.08
CA GLU A 56 9.31 27.93 -29.51
C GLU A 56 8.86 26.62 -30.17
N LEU A 57 7.80 26.00 -29.64
CA LEU A 57 7.23 24.75 -30.16
C LEU A 57 6.16 24.98 -31.24
N ALA A 58 5.86 26.24 -31.58
CA ALA A 58 4.80 26.63 -32.51
C ALA A 58 3.44 26.01 -32.18
N VAL A 59 3.07 25.99 -30.90
CA VAL A 59 1.75 25.52 -30.41
C VAL A 59 1.01 26.65 -29.68
N PRO A 60 -0.33 26.58 -29.57
CA PRO A 60 -1.09 27.48 -28.71
C PRO A 60 -0.65 27.41 -27.24
N LEU A 61 -0.81 28.51 -26.49
CA LEU A 61 -0.63 28.50 -25.03
C LEU A 61 -1.57 27.48 -24.37
N SER A 62 -2.78 27.31 -24.88
CA SER A 62 -3.75 26.33 -24.36
C SER A 62 -3.19 24.92 -24.36
N SER A 63 -2.36 24.54 -25.34
CA SER A 63 -1.69 23.24 -25.38
C SER A 63 -0.69 23.03 -24.24
N VAL A 64 0.03 24.08 -23.84
CA VAL A 64 0.96 24.04 -22.70
C VAL A 64 0.17 23.83 -21.40
N LEU A 65 -0.91 24.58 -21.22
CA LEU A 65 -1.77 24.51 -20.05
C LEU A 65 -2.51 23.16 -19.97
N LEU A 66 -2.98 22.66 -21.12
CA LEU A 66 -3.62 21.36 -21.25
C LEU A 66 -2.64 20.23 -20.97
N ALA A 67 -1.37 20.36 -21.39
CA ALA A 67 -0.33 19.39 -21.07
C ALA A 67 -0.03 19.33 -19.56
N ALA A 68 0.00 20.49 -18.89
CA ALA A 68 0.08 20.53 -17.42
C ALA A 68 -1.14 19.86 -16.77
N HIS A 69 -2.34 20.13 -17.26
CA HIS A 69 -3.57 19.51 -16.79
C HIS A 69 -3.56 17.99 -16.95
N ALA A 70 -3.17 17.49 -18.13
CA ALA A 70 -3.03 16.06 -18.41
C ALA A 70 -2.05 15.40 -17.43
N LYS A 71 -0.89 16.03 -17.21
CA LYS A 71 0.13 15.51 -16.28
C LYS A 71 -0.40 15.43 -14.84
N VAL A 72 -1.15 16.43 -14.40
CA VAL A 72 -1.78 16.41 -13.07
C VAL A 72 -2.80 15.29 -12.98
N LEU A 73 -3.68 15.14 -13.97
CA LEU A 73 -4.64 14.03 -13.99
C LEU A 73 -3.96 12.66 -13.94
N GLY A 74 -2.90 12.45 -14.73
CA GLY A 74 -2.17 11.19 -14.71
C GLY A 74 -1.46 10.92 -13.39
N ALA A 75 -1.00 11.96 -12.70
CA ALA A 75 -0.45 11.84 -11.35
C ALA A 75 -1.53 11.50 -10.31
N LEU A 76 -2.74 12.07 -10.44
CA LEU A 76 -3.86 11.82 -9.54
C LEU A 76 -4.48 10.43 -9.72
N SER A 77 -4.60 9.95 -10.96
CA SER A 77 -5.24 8.66 -11.28
C SER A 77 -4.25 7.49 -11.38
N GLY A 78 -2.95 7.77 -11.52
CA GLY A 78 -1.95 6.75 -11.84
C GLY A 78 -2.00 6.27 -13.29
N GLU A 79 -2.77 6.94 -14.16
CA GLU A 79 -2.97 6.55 -15.55
C GLU A 79 -2.03 7.29 -16.50
N ARG A 80 -1.65 6.63 -17.60
CA ARG A 80 -0.89 7.25 -18.70
C ARG A 80 -1.78 7.79 -19.81
N LYS A 81 -3.04 7.36 -19.87
CA LYS A 81 -4.04 7.86 -20.80
C LYS A 81 -5.14 8.46 -19.94
N VAL A 82 -5.37 9.76 -20.09
CA VAL A 82 -6.31 10.49 -19.26
C VAL A 82 -7.39 11.14 -20.11
N TYR A 83 -8.59 11.24 -19.54
CA TYR A 83 -9.79 11.72 -20.20
C TYR A 83 -10.36 12.91 -19.43
N ALA A 84 -10.69 13.98 -20.15
CA ALA A 84 -11.30 15.18 -19.57
C ALA A 84 -12.29 15.79 -20.57
N GLY A 85 -13.14 16.69 -20.09
CA GLY A 85 -13.88 17.61 -20.95
C GLY A 85 -13.02 18.83 -21.27
N TYR A 86 -13.03 19.28 -22.51
CA TYR A 86 -12.39 20.50 -22.97
C TYR A 86 -13.49 21.55 -23.23
N ALA A 87 -13.48 22.65 -22.48
CA ALA A 87 -14.47 23.70 -22.64
C ALA A 87 -14.19 24.53 -23.90
N VAL A 88 -15.17 24.58 -24.80
CA VAL A 88 -15.20 25.45 -25.99
C VAL A 88 -16.29 26.50 -25.77
N GLU A 89 -16.06 27.73 -26.22
CA GLU A 89 -17.09 28.78 -26.11
C GLU A 89 -18.38 28.36 -26.83
N ALA A 90 -19.53 28.65 -26.21
CA ALA A 90 -20.89 28.36 -26.72
C ALA A 90 -21.34 26.89 -26.79
N HIS A 91 -20.55 25.92 -26.32
CA HIS A 91 -20.89 24.49 -26.35
C HIS A 91 -20.67 23.77 -25.02
N SER A 92 -21.31 22.61 -24.84
CA SER A 92 -20.97 21.66 -23.77
C SER A 92 -19.51 21.21 -23.92
N PRO A 93 -18.77 20.93 -22.83
CA PRO A 93 -17.38 20.50 -22.93
C PRO A 93 -17.24 19.24 -23.81
N LEU A 94 -16.28 19.27 -24.73
CA LEU A 94 -16.03 18.17 -25.65
C LEU A 94 -15.05 17.17 -25.01
N PRO A 95 -15.27 15.86 -25.12
CA PRO A 95 -14.41 14.90 -24.46
C PRO A 95 -13.07 14.83 -25.21
N ILE A 96 -11.96 14.92 -24.48
CA ILE A 96 -10.59 14.85 -25.00
C ILE A 96 -9.82 13.72 -24.30
N ARG A 97 -9.13 12.91 -25.11
CA ARG A 97 -8.18 11.89 -24.62
C ARG A 97 -6.76 12.41 -24.78
N MET A 98 -6.00 12.42 -23.69
CA MET A 98 -4.61 12.85 -23.65
C MET A 98 -3.72 11.67 -23.25
N THR A 99 -2.61 11.46 -23.96
CA THR A 99 -1.66 10.37 -23.66
C THR A 99 -0.34 10.95 -23.16
N LEU A 100 0.08 10.54 -21.97
CA LEU A 100 1.31 10.92 -21.29
C LEU A 100 2.48 9.99 -21.66
N GLY A 101 2.91 10.01 -22.92
CA GLY A 101 4.20 9.44 -23.35
C GLY A 101 4.71 10.10 -24.63
N PRO A 102 5.97 9.85 -25.10
CA PRO A 102 7.15 9.31 -24.43
C PRO A 102 8.05 10.39 -23.77
N ARG A 103 9.09 9.88 -23.07
CA ARG A 103 10.24 10.49 -22.35
C ARG A 103 10.11 11.95 -21.90
N SER A 104 10.08 12.93 -22.78
CA SER A 104 10.25 14.35 -22.41
C SER A 104 8.94 15.14 -22.26
N TRP A 105 8.99 16.30 -21.59
CA TRP A 105 7.87 17.23 -21.55
C TRP A 105 7.48 17.75 -22.94
N ARG A 106 8.47 18.01 -23.81
CA ARG A 106 8.28 18.49 -25.19
C ARG A 106 7.47 17.51 -26.01
N GLU A 107 7.81 16.23 -25.95
CA GLU A 107 7.10 15.18 -26.70
C GLU A 107 5.64 15.04 -26.25
N VAL A 108 5.40 15.05 -24.93
CA VAL A 108 4.05 15.00 -24.36
C VAL A 108 3.23 16.22 -24.79
N LEU A 109 3.81 17.42 -24.70
CA LEU A 109 3.16 18.67 -25.10
C LEU A 109 2.80 18.64 -26.60
N LEU A 110 3.72 18.24 -27.48
CA LEU A 110 3.46 18.16 -28.92
C LEU A 110 2.38 17.11 -29.25
N HIS A 111 2.34 15.99 -28.51
CA HIS A 111 1.30 14.99 -28.66
C HIS A 111 -0.08 15.53 -28.25
N ILE A 112 -0.14 16.23 -27.12
CA ILE A 112 -1.37 16.85 -26.60
C ILE A 112 -1.84 17.99 -27.50
N ALA A 113 -0.94 18.81 -28.02
CA ALA A 113 -1.27 19.88 -28.97
C ALA A 113 -1.93 19.35 -30.26
N ARG A 114 -1.48 18.19 -30.76
CA ARG A 114 -2.13 17.52 -31.90
C ARG A 114 -3.54 17.05 -31.55
N ALA A 115 -3.72 16.42 -30.39
CA ALA A 115 -5.03 15.96 -29.93
C ALA A 115 -6.01 17.13 -29.71
N GLU A 116 -5.52 18.25 -29.18
CA GLU A 116 -6.29 19.49 -29.03
C GLU A 116 -6.68 20.09 -30.38
N SER A 117 -5.73 20.20 -31.32
CA SER A 117 -6.01 20.69 -32.67
C SER A 117 -7.03 19.83 -33.40
N ASP A 118 -6.91 18.50 -33.29
CA ASP A 118 -7.85 17.55 -33.89
C ASP A 118 -9.25 17.69 -33.28
N LEU A 119 -9.34 17.90 -31.96
CA LEU A 119 -10.61 18.16 -31.28
C LEU A 119 -11.28 19.45 -31.79
N LEU A 120 -10.54 20.55 -31.81
CA LEU A 120 -11.06 21.85 -32.22
C LEU A 120 -11.44 21.88 -33.70
N ALA A 121 -10.76 21.12 -34.56
CA ALA A 121 -11.14 20.97 -35.97
C ALA A 121 -12.49 20.26 -36.18
N HIS A 122 -13.02 19.60 -35.15
CA HIS A 122 -14.29 18.87 -35.19
C HIS A 122 -15.30 19.38 -34.15
N SER A 123 -15.13 20.60 -33.61
CA SER A 123 -15.99 21.17 -32.57
C SER A 123 -17.46 21.32 -32.98
N ASP A 124 -17.72 21.42 -34.29
CA ASP A 124 -19.06 21.63 -34.85
C ASP A 124 -19.89 20.33 -34.92
N VAL A 125 -19.29 19.17 -34.59
CA VAL A 125 -19.98 17.89 -34.58
C VAL A 125 -20.68 17.72 -33.23
N PRO A 126 -22.03 17.57 -33.19
CA PRO A 126 -22.72 17.33 -31.94
C PRO A 126 -22.21 16.05 -31.27
N VAL A 127 -21.64 16.19 -30.09
CA VAL A 127 -21.40 15.04 -29.20
C VAL A 127 -22.75 14.70 -28.61
N ASP A 128 -23.40 13.68 -29.16
CA ASP A 128 -24.68 13.20 -28.64
C ASP A 128 -24.42 12.52 -27.29
N ASP A 129 -24.72 13.23 -26.19
CA ASP A 129 -24.68 12.74 -24.80
C ASP A 129 -25.61 11.52 -24.57
N ARG A 130 -26.40 11.16 -25.57
CA ARG A 130 -27.33 10.01 -25.54
C ARG A 130 -26.61 8.73 -25.94
N GLY A 131 -25.66 8.33 -25.12
CA GLY A 131 -24.89 7.09 -25.23
C GLY A 131 -25.32 6.00 -24.25
N GLY A 132 -26.62 5.78 -24.03
CA GLY A 132 -27.10 4.70 -23.18
C GLY A 132 -28.40 4.08 -23.66
N ALA A 133 -28.37 2.80 -24.03
CA ALA A 133 -29.59 2.00 -24.08
C ALA A 133 -30.11 1.89 -22.64
N ARG A 134 -31.28 2.49 -22.37
CA ARG A 134 -31.95 2.61 -21.05
C ARG A 134 -31.37 3.67 -20.10
N GLY A 135 -31.82 4.91 -20.27
CA GLY A 135 -32.26 5.78 -19.16
C GLY A 135 -31.24 6.40 -18.19
N LEU A 136 -29.97 6.02 -18.18
CA LEU A 136 -28.91 6.70 -17.42
C LEU A 136 -27.67 6.81 -18.32
N ALA A 137 -27.36 8.01 -18.81
CA ALA A 137 -26.12 8.26 -19.53
C ALA A 137 -24.98 8.33 -18.50
N GLU A 138 -24.02 7.41 -18.58
CA GLU A 138 -22.79 7.51 -17.79
C GLU A 138 -21.99 8.73 -18.28
N PRO A 139 -21.43 9.56 -17.37
CA PRO A 139 -20.67 10.74 -17.76
C PRO A 139 -19.41 10.33 -18.55
N LEU A 140 -19.09 11.06 -19.62
CA LEU A 140 -17.90 10.81 -20.44
C LEU A 140 -16.59 11.27 -19.76
N PHE A 141 -16.70 12.17 -18.79
CA PHE A 141 -15.60 12.70 -17.98
C PHE A 141 -16.18 13.31 -16.70
N GLU A 142 -15.35 13.40 -15.64
CA GLU A 142 -15.71 14.15 -14.43
C GLU A 142 -14.77 15.33 -14.15
N THR A 143 -13.78 15.56 -15.02
CA THR A 143 -12.92 16.75 -14.98
C THR A 143 -13.09 17.58 -16.25
N VAL A 144 -13.13 18.90 -16.12
CA VAL A 144 -13.22 19.86 -17.23
C VAL A 144 -12.05 20.84 -17.21
N PHE A 145 -11.39 21.00 -18.35
CA PHE A 145 -10.35 21.99 -18.60
C PHE A 145 -10.91 23.20 -19.38
N ALA A 146 -10.47 24.42 -19.06
CA ALA A 146 -10.88 25.63 -19.76
C ALA A 146 -9.78 26.71 -19.82
N VAL A 147 -9.74 27.48 -20.91
CA VAL A 147 -8.86 28.65 -21.09
C VAL A 147 -9.68 29.89 -21.42
N SER A 148 -10.59 30.28 -20.54
CA SER A 148 -11.26 31.59 -20.60
C SER A 148 -12.05 31.89 -19.32
N ALA A 149 -12.43 33.15 -19.15
CA ALA A 149 -13.17 33.67 -18.01
C ALA A 149 -14.63 33.20 -17.90
N GLY A 150 -15.09 32.24 -18.73
CA GLY A 150 -16.45 31.73 -18.73
C GLY A 150 -16.88 31.24 -17.34
N GLY A 151 -17.40 32.15 -16.52
CA GLY A 151 -17.74 31.97 -15.11
C GLY A 151 -19.05 31.24 -14.92
N GLY A 152 -19.26 30.17 -15.68
CA GLY A 152 -20.40 29.29 -15.53
C GLY A 152 -20.36 28.48 -14.23
N GLU A 153 -21.53 27.97 -13.85
CA GLU A 153 -21.68 26.94 -12.82
C GLU A 153 -20.88 25.68 -13.20
N LEU A 154 -20.54 24.88 -12.19
CA LEU A 154 -19.87 23.60 -12.40
C LEU A 154 -20.85 22.67 -13.16
N PRO A 155 -20.52 22.20 -14.38
CA PRO A 155 -21.46 21.41 -15.17
C PRO A 155 -21.97 20.18 -14.40
N GLU A 156 -23.18 19.74 -14.74
CA GLU A 156 -23.74 18.52 -14.17
C GLU A 156 -22.82 17.33 -14.47
N GLY A 157 -22.63 16.43 -13.50
CA GLY A 157 -21.67 15.32 -13.60
C GLY A 157 -20.19 15.70 -13.50
N THR A 158 -19.82 16.99 -13.51
CA THR A 158 -18.44 17.43 -13.32
C THR A 158 -18.09 17.52 -11.83
N VAL A 159 -16.99 16.86 -11.47
CA VAL A 159 -16.40 16.85 -10.12
C VAL A 159 -15.39 17.97 -9.96
N LEU A 160 -14.54 18.20 -10.97
CA LEU A 160 -13.47 19.20 -10.93
C LEU A 160 -13.43 19.98 -12.24
N ARG A 161 -13.44 21.31 -12.16
CA ARG A 161 -13.17 22.19 -13.30
C ARG A 161 -11.92 23.00 -13.03
N VAL A 162 -10.97 22.94 -13.96
CA VAL A 162 -9.70 23.67 -13.94
C VAL A 162 -9.72 24.70 -15.06
N ALA A 163 -9.69 25.98 -14.70
CA ALA A 163 -9.75 27.09 -15.64
C ALA A 163 -8.55 28.02 -15.50
N PHE A 164 -7.93 28.37 -16.62
CA PHE A 164 -6.88 29.37 -16.70
C PHE A 164 -7.48 30.67 -17.26
N VAL A 165 -7.40 31.76 -16.49
CA VAL A 165 -8.16 32.99 -16.75
C VAL A 165 -7.25 34.22 -16.69
N GLN A 166 -7.35 35.09 -17.69
CA GLN A 166 -6.75 36.43 -17.64
C GLN A 166 -7.66 37.39 -16.86
N ARG A 167 -7.23 37.85 -15.69
CA ARG A 167 -7.94 38.81 -14.82
C ARG A 167 -6.93 39.55 -13.92
N ASP A 168 -6.51 40.76 -14.32
CA ASP A 168 -5.48 41.55 -13.61
C ASP A 168 -4.21 40.73 -13.27
N GLY A 169 -3.80 39.89 -14.23
CA GLY A 169 -2.83 38.81 -14.10
C GLY A 169 -3.39 37.50 -14.65
N PHE A 170 -2.58 36.43 -14.66
CA PHE A 170 -3.03 35.10 -15.07
C PHE A 170 -3.37 34.26 -13.83
N VAL A 171 -4.57 33.72 -13.75
CA VAL A 171 -5.10 33.02 -12.57
C VAL A 171 -5.51 31.60 -12.94
N LEU A 172 -5.10 30.65 -12.10
CA LEU A 172 -5.63 29.28 -12.10
C LEU A 172 -6.80 29.20 -11.13
N ARG A 173 -7.98 28.87 -11.64
CA ARG A 173 -9.23 28.70 -10.88
C ARG A 173 -9.67 27.25 -10.91
N LEU A 174 -9.91 26.69 -9.73
CA LEU A 174 -10.55 25.39 -9.54
C LEU A 174 -11.96 25.59 -8.99
N GLN A 175 -12.93 24.91 -9.60
CA GLN A 175 -14.28 24.71 -9.03
C GLN A 175 -14.47 23.21 -8.82
N TYR A 176 -14.95 22.79 -7.65
CA TYR A 176 -15.01 21.37 -7.33
C TYR A 176 -16.20 21.00 -6.44
N ARG A 177 -16.64 19.75 -6.52
CA ARG A 177 -17.66 19.18 -5.64
C ARG A 177 -17.08 18.92 -4.24
N THR A 178 -17.66 19.53 -3.20
CA THR A 178 -17.15 19.41 -1.82
C THR A 178 -17.40 18.04 -1.20
N GLU A 179 -18.33 17.27 -1.77
CA GLU A 179 -18.56 15.86 -1.45
C GLU A 179 -17.48 14.93 -2.03
N VAL A 180 -16.57 15.46 -2.87
CA VAL A 180 -15.45 14.71 -3.47
C VAL A 180 -14.10 15.24 -3.02
N LEU A 181 -13.89 16.57 -3.07
CA LEU A 181 -12.61 17.20 -2.78
C LEU A 181 -12.73 18.20 -1.64
N GLY A 182 -11.85 18.08 -0.64
CA GLY A 182 -11.67 19.10 0.40
C GLY A 182 -10.88 20.31 -0.09
N ALA A 183 -10.99 21.44 0.61
CA ALA A 183 -10.31 22.70 0.23
C ALA A 183 -8.79 22.59 0.19
N THR A 184 -8.19 21.86 1.14
CA THR A 184 -6.74 21.58 1.16
C THR A 184 -6.29 20.76 -0.04
N CYS A 185 -7.14 19.84 -0.50
CA CYS A 185 -6.87 18.99 -1.67
C CYS A 185 -6.95 19.80 -2.97
N ALA A 186 -7.94 20.68 -3.10
CA ALA A 186 -8.02 21.60 -4.23
C ALA A 186 -6.79 22.52 -4.31
N ALA A 187 -6.31 23.03 -3.17
CA ALA A 187 -5.08 23.83 -3.12
C ALA A 187 -3.85 23.03 -3.59
N ARG A 188 -3.71 21.76 -3.18
CA ARG A 188 -2.64 20.87 -3.66
C ARG A 188 -2.72 20.62 -5.16
N ILE A 189 -3.91 20.34 -5.69
CA ILE A 189 -4.13 20.15 -7.13
C ILE A 189 -3.72 21.41 -7.91
N ALA A 190 -4.07 22.60 -7.41
CA ALA A 190 -3.63 23.85 -8.02
C ALA A 190 -2.09 23.99 -7.99
N GLY A 191 -1.46 23.68 -6.85
CA GLY A 191 0.00 23.60 -6.72
C GLY A 191 0.65 22.64 -7.73
N TYR A 192 0.06 21.46 -7.95
CA TYR A 192 0.56 20.49 -8.93
C TYR A 192 0.55 21.04 -10.37
N HIS A 193 -0.45 21.85 -10.74
CA HIS A 193 -0.49 22.50 -12.04
C HIS A 193 0.64 23.54 -12.18
N LEU A 194 0.89 24.35 -11.14
CA LEU A 194 2.00 25.31 -11.13
C LEU A 194 3.35 24.60 -11.24
N THR A 195 3.56 23.52 -10.48
CA THR A 195 4.78 22.71 -10.53
C THR A 195 4.97 22.09 -11.91
N ALA A 196 3.91 21.54 -12.53
CA ALA A 196 3.99 20.97 -13.87
C ALA A 196 4.39 22.01 -14.92
N LEU A 197 3.79 23.21 -14.88
CA LEU A 197 4.16 24.32 -15.76
C LEU A 197 5.61 24.75 -15.54
N SER A 198 6.05 24.88 -14.29
CA SER A 198 7.42 25.27 -13.97
C SER A 198 8.44 24.26 -14.49
N LEU A 199 8.21 22.97 -14.29
CA LEU A 199 9.12 21.91 -14.75
C LEU A 199 9.20 21.86 -16.27
N MET A 200 8.04 21.90 -16.93
CA MET A 200 7.93 21.87 -18.38
C MET A 200 8.61 23.06 -19.06
N THR A 201 8.55 24.26 -18.45
CA THR A 201 9.16 25.47 -19.00
C THR A 201 10.63 25.64 -18.65
N THR A 202 11.11 24.98 -17.59
CA THR A 202 12.53 25.02 -17.18
C THR A 202 13.39 24.10 -18.02
N ASP A 203 12.94 22.86 -18.24
CA ASP A 203 13.63 21.88 -19.08
C ASP A 203 12.61 21.05 -19.87
N PRO A 204 12.22 21.50 -21.07
CA PRO A 204 11.26 20.80 -21.92
C PRO A 204 11.76 19.41 -22.36
N ASP A 205 13.06 19.16 -22.36
CA ASP A 205 13.65 17.89 -22.81
C ASP A 205 13.82 16.88 -21.64
N ALA A 206 13.61 17.30 -20.40
CA ALA A 206 13.67 16.44 -19.21
C ALA A 206 12.56 15.38 -19.15
N GLU A 207 12.85 14.26 -18.47
CA GLU A 207 11.92 13.14 -18.34
C GLU A 207 10.69 13.48 -17.48
N HIS A 208 9.52 13.62 -18.11
CA HIS A 208 8.30 14.03 -17.40
C HIS A 208 7.77 12.95 -16.43
N ALA A 209 8.09 11.68 -16.64
CA ALA A 209 7.57 10.56 -15.84
C ALA A 209 8.16 10.52 -14.43
N ARG A 210 9.42 10.96 -14.26
CA ARG A 210 10.12 11.01 -12.97
C ARG A 210 9.92 12.32 -12.21
N ALA A 211 9.33 13.31 -12.86
CA ALA A 211 9.00 14.59 -12.25
C ALA A 211 7.95 14.43 -11.14
N SER A 212 8.34 14.79 -9.91
CA SER A 212 7.44 14.95 -8.78
C SER A 212 6.69 16.28 -8.91
N LEU A 213 5.38 16.25 -8.65
CA LEU A 213 4.56 17.46 -8.57
C LEU A 213 4.40 17.97 -7.13
N LEU A 214 4.85 17.19 -6.14
CA LEU A 214 4.71 17.51 -4.73
C LEU A 214 5.51 18.76 -4.38
N SER A 215 4.94 19.62 -3.54
CA SER A 215 5.72 20.70 -2.93
C SER A 215 6.78 20.12 -2.01
N PRO A 216 7.86 20.87 -1.70
CA PRO A 216 8.84 20.44 -0.69
C PRO A 216 8.20 20.14 0.68
N GLU A 217 7.17 20.91 1.05
CA GLU A 217 6.42 20.70 2.30
C GLU A 217 5.63 19.39 2.27
N GLU A 218 4.93 19.09 1.17
CA GLU A 218 4.17 17.85 1.05
C GLU A 218 5.08 16.63 1.00
N LEU A 219 6.20 16.70 0.29
CA LEU A 219 7.21 15.64 0.28
C LEU A 219 7.79 15.42 1.68
N HIS A 220 8.14 16.50 2.39
CA HIS A 220 8.63 16.41 3.77
C HIS A 220 7.59 15.78 4.70
N TYR A 221 6.32 16.17 4.57
CA TYR A 221 5.23 15.57 5.33
C TYR A 221 5.13 14.05 5.06
N GLN A 222 5.12 13.64 3.80
CA GLN A 222 5.03 12.22 3.44
C GLN A 222 6.23 11.39 3.94
N LEU A 223 7.45 11.93 3.85
CA LEU A 223 8.65 11.21 4.23
C LEU A 223 8.90 11.18 5.74
N HIS A 224 8.56 12.25 6.46
CA HIS A 224 8.98 12.41 7.86
C HIS A 224 7.82 12.49 8.87
N ARG A 225 6.62 12.92 8.44
CA ARG A 225 5.46 13.02 9.34
C ARG A 225 4.57 11.78 9.28
N LEU A 226 4.61 11.03 8.17
CA LEU A 226 3.94 9.73 8.05
C LEU A 226 4.84 8.54 8.39
N ALA A 227 6.17 8.72 8.35
CA ALA A 227 7.09 7.76 8.96
C ALA A 227 6.89 7.86 10.47
N GLY A 228 6.38 6.78 11.10
CA GLY A 228 6.14 6.73 12.54
C GLY A 228 7.40 7.00 13.39
N PRO A 229 7.31 6.89 14.72
CA PRO A 229 8.42 7.24 15.61
C PRO A 229 9.67 6.42 15.32
N LEU A 230 10.84 7.08 15.30
CA LEU A 230 12.13 6.41 15.30
C LEU A 230 12.40 5.84 16.69
N ARG A 231 12.62 4.54 16.79
CA ARG A 231 12.88 3.84 18.05
C ARG A 231 14.27 3.21 18.03
N MET A 232 15.05 3.50 19.08
CA MET A 232 16.28 2.76 19.35
C MET A 232 15.92 1.44 20.03
N LEU A 233 16.27 0.33 19.39
CA LEU A 233 16.03 -1.00 19.94
C LEU A 233 17.30 -1.53 20.65
N PRO A 234 17.16 -2.35 21.69
CA PRO A 234 18.31 -2.99 22.33
C PRO A 234 19.01 -3.94 21.34
N ASP A 235 20.34 -4.05 21.43
CA ASP A 235 21.09 -5.06 20.69
C ASP A 235 20.98 -6.43 21.38
N ARG A 236 19.77 -6.96 21.34
CA ARG A 236 19.34 -8.25 21.89
C ARG A 236 18.32 -8.88 20.96
N ARG A 237 18.07 -10.18 21.12
CA ARG A 237 16.93 -10.88 20.50
C ARG A 237 15.84 -11.11 21.54
N ALA A 238 14.62 -11.37 21.08
CA ALA A 238 13.47 -11.55 21.96
C ALA A 238 13.72 -12.63 23.05
N HIS A 239 14.36 -13.76 22.69
CA HIS A 239 14.69 -14.80 23.66
C HIS A 239 15.66 -14.33 24.76
N GLN A 240 16.64 -13.48 24.42
CA GLN A 240 17.61 -12.96 25.40
C GLN A 240 16.96 -11.98 26.36
N LEU A 241 16.02 -11.16 25.88
CA LEU A 241 15.22 -10.27 26.73
C LEU A 241 14.31 -11.07 27.66
N PHE A 242 13.71 -12.15 27.17
CA PHE A 242 12.95 -13.09 28.00
C PHE A 242 13.84 -13.76 29.07
N GLU A 243 15.05 -14.22 28.72
CA GLU A 243 16.03 -14.78 29.66
C GLU A 243 16.43 -13.78 30.76
N GLU A 244 16.63 -12.51 30.38
CA GLU A 244 16.89 -11.42 31.32
C GLU A 244 15.71 -11.23 32.30
N ARG A 245 14.46 -11.26 31.80
CA ARG A 245 13.25 -11.21 32.63
C ARG A 245 13.11 -12.42 33.53
N ALA A 246 13.33 -13.62 33.02
CA ALA A 246 13.20 -14.85 33.78
C ALA A 246 14.21 -14.94 34.92
N ARG A 247 15.43 -14.43 34.73
CA ARG A 247 16.43 -14.31 35.79
C ARG A 247 16.07 -13.28 36.85
N ALA A 248 15.44 -12.16 36.45
CA ALA A 248 15.08 -11.08 37.37
C ALA A 248 13.81 -11.40 38.19
N HIS A 249 12.81 -12.06 37.58
CA HIS A 249 11.50 -12.33 38.19
C HIS A 249 11.10 -13.80 38.08
N PRO A 250 11.91 -14.74 38.60
CA PRO A 250 11.74 -16.16 38.31
C PRO A 250 10.43 -16.77 38.82
N ASP A 251 9.88 -16.23 39.91
CA ASP A 251 8.67 -16.74 40.56
C ASP A 251 7.40 -15.98 40.14
N ALA A 252 7.52 -14.96 39.29
CA ALA A 252 6.37 -14.27 38.70
C ALA A 252 5.68 -15.18 37.67
N ILE A 253 4.36 -15.04 37.54
CA ILE A 253 3.56 -15.81 36.58
C ILE A 253 3.79 -15.27 35.17
N ALA A 254 4.34 -16.10 34.29
CA ALA A 254 4.60 -15.75 32.89
C ALA A 254 3.43 -16.08 31.97
N ALA A 255 2.72 -17.19 32.24
CA ALA A 255 1.63 -17.64 31.38
C ALA A 255 0.59 -18.46 32.12
N VAL A 256 -0.67 -18.36 31.67
CA VAL A 256 -1.84 -19.05 32.24
C VAL A 256 -2.66 -19.68 31.12
N HIS A 257 -3.02 -20.96 31.26
CA HIS A 257 -3.94 -21.65 30.37
C HIS A 257 -4.84 -22.60 31.15
N GLY A 258 -6.14 -22.30 31.19
CA GLY A 258 -7.09 -23.00 32.05
C GLY A 258 -6.65 -22.94 33.51
N ASN A 259 -6.48 -24.10 34.15
CA ASN A 259 -6.03 -24.21 35.54
C ASN A 259 -4.51 -24.29 35.70
N ARG A 260 -3.74 -24.24 34.59
CA ARG A 260 -2.28 -24.32 34.62
C ARG A 260 -1.69 -22.92 34.62
N GLN A 261 -0.70 -22.70 35.49
CA GLN A 261 0.09 -21.47 35.55
C GLN A 261 1.56 -21.86 35.49
N LEU A 262 2.33 -21.15 34.66
CA LEU A 262 3.78 -21.30 34.59
C LEU A 262 4.42 -20.02 35.09
N THR A 263 5.37 -20.15 36.02
CA THR A 263 6.25 -19.03 36.36
C THR A 263 7.27 -18.82 35.23
N TYR A 264 7.91 -17.65 35.22
CA TYR A 264 9.04 -17.39 34.32
C TYR A 264 10.12 -18.48 34.41
N ARG A 265 10.49 -18.91 35.62
CA ARG A 265 11.47 -19.98 35.85
C ARG A 265 11.04 -21.29 35.19
N THR A 266 9.79 -21.70 35.36
CA THR A 266 9.29 -22.96 34.80
C THR A 266 9.16 -22.90 33.27
N LEU A 267 8.69 -21.77 32.74
CA LEU A 267 8.60 -21.56 31.29
C LEU A 267 9.98 -21.56 30.62
N ASP A 268 10.95 -20.86 31.24
CA ASP A 268 12.32 -20.79 30.74
C ASP A 268 13.02 -22.15 30.75
N ALA A 269 12.91 -22.90 31.85
CA ALA A 269 13.44 -24.26 31.95
C ALA A 269 12.88 -25.20 30.86
N ARG A 270 11.56 -25.17 30.62
CA ARG A 270 10.92 -25.96 29.55
C ARG A 270 11.42 -25.55 28.17
N ALA A 271 11.53 -24.24 27.92
CA ALA A 271 12.03 -23.73 26.65
C ALA A 271 13.50 -24.12 26.39
N ASN A 272 14.32 -24.15 27.44
CA ASN A 272 15.71 -24.61 27.39
C ASN A 272 15.80 -26.12 27.09
N GLN A 273 14.98 -26.94 27.73
CA GLN A 273 14.92 -28.38 27.47
C GLN A 273 14.47 -28.67 26.04
N LEU A 274 13.42 -28.01 25.58
CA LEU A 274 12.91 -28.15 24.21
C LEU A 274 13.94 -27.70 23.17
N ALA A 275 14.65 -26.59 23.43
CA ALA A 275 15.71 -26.13 22.55
C ALA A 275 16.84 -27.17 22.42
N ARG A 276 17.27 -27.78 23.52
CA ARG A 276 18.30 -28.84 23.51
C ARG A 276 17.84 -30.12 22.82
N ALA A 277 16.58 -30.50 23.01
CA ALA A 277 15.99 -31.65 22.32
C ALA A 277 16.03 -31.47 20.78
N LEU A 278 15.76 -30.26 20.30
CA LEU A 278 15.83 -29.92 18.87
C LEU A 278 17.27 -29.83 18.36
N LEU A 279 18.18 -29.21 19.11
CA LEU A 279 19.60 -29.13 18.75
C LEU A 279 20.23 -30.53 18.64
N THR A 280 19.87 -31.44 19.55
CA THR A 280 20.34 -32.85 19.54
C THR A 280 19.86 -33.60 18.29
N ARG A 281 18.74 -33.18 17.70
CA ARG A 281 18.18 -33.71 16.44
C ARG A 281 18.65 -32.96 15.20
N GLY A 282 19.67 -32.13 15.34
CA GLY A 282 20.31 -31.46 14.21
C GLY A 282 19.60 -30.20 13.77
N LEU A 283 18.82 -29.53 14.63
CA LEU A 283 18.36 -28.18 14.35
C LEU A 283 19.57 -27.28 14.10
N ALA A 284 19.72 -26.81 12.87
CA ALA A 284 20.78 -25.90 12.47
C ALA A 284 20.25 -24.46 12.37
N ARG A 285 21.19 -23.55 12.16
CA ARG A 285 20.89 -22.16 11.84
C ARG A 285 20.01 -22.08 10.59
N GLU A 286 18.99 -21.22 10.61
CA GLU A 286 17.97 -21.08 9.55
C GLU A 286 17.11 -22.33 9.31
N SER A 287 17.24 -23.39 10.11
CA SER A 287 16.34 -24.55 10.00
C SER A 287 14.95 -24.19 10.50
N VAL A 288 13.94 -24.56 9.73
CA VAL A 288 12.53 -24.32 10.05
C VAL A 288 12.00 -25.43 10.96
N VAL A 289 11.34 -25.01 12.04
CA VAL A 289 10.61 -25.89 12.97
C VAL A 289 9.12 -25.62 12.81
N GLY A 290 8.40 -26.64 12.35
CA GLY A 290 6.95 -26.62 12.31
C GLY A 290 6.38 -26.73 13.71
N VAL A 291 5.34 -25.96 14.03
CA VAL A 291 4.66 -26.03 15.34
C VAL A 291 3.17 -26.21 15.11
N VAL A 292 2.63 -27.36 15.53
CA VAL A 292 1.23 -27.76 15.32
C VAL A 292 0.56 -28.02 16.66
N THR A 293 -0.12 -27.01 17.23
CA THR A 293 -0.67 -27.05 18.60
C THR A 293 -1.98 -26.24 18.69
N GLU A 294 -2.95 -26.62 19.52
CA GLU A 294 -4.28 -25.96 19.60
C GLU A 294 -4.26 -24.66 20.42
N ARG A 295 -3.31 -24.54 21.36
CA ARG A 295 -2.83 -23.35 22.11
C ARG A 295 -2.17 -23.89 23.36
N ASN A 296 -0.86 -23.78 23.45
CA ASN A 296 -0.13 -24.23 24.62
C ASN A 296 0.74 -23.13 25.22
N LEU A 297 1.33 -23.45 26.36
CA LEU A 297 2.21 -22.55 27.10
C LEU A 297 3.69 -22.80 26.75
N ASP A 298 3.96 -23.59 25.73
CA ASP A 298 5.32 -24.01 25.42
C ASP A 298 5.94 -23.11 24.37
N TRP A 299 7.19 -22.76 24.58
CA TRP A 299 7.95 -21.80 23.79
C TRP A 299 9.37 -22.32 23.57
N MET A 300 10.09 -21.78 22.57
CA MET A 300 11.38 -22.32 22.12
C MET A 300 12.44 -21.24 21.93
N LYS A 301 13.67 -21.52 22.41
CA LYS A 301 14.88 -20.65 22.31
C LYS A 301 16.00 -21.23 21.44
N ALA A 302 15.67 -22.07 20.48
CA ALA A 302 16.63 -22.93 19.78
C ALA A 302 17.36 -22.26 18.60
N GLY A 303 17.03 -20.99 18.27
CA GLY A 303 17.62 -20.26 17.14
C GLY A 303 17.19 -20.73 15.74
N GLY A 304 16.24 -21.67 15.67
CA GLY A 304 15.55 -22.05 14.44
C GLY A 304 14.41 -21.09 14.08
N VAL A 305 13.83 -21.30 12.91
CA VAL A 305 12.75 -20.47 12.35
C VAL A 305 11.40 -21.07 12.74
N TYR A 306 10.56 -20.26 13.40
CA TYR A 306 9.23 -20.68 13.86
C TYR A 306 8.21 -20.71 12.71
N LEU A 307 7.55 -21.85 12.50
CA LEU A 307 6.48 -21.99 11.50
C LEU A 307 5.21 -22.59 12.14
N PRO A 308 4.25 -21.75 12.56
CA PRO A 308 3.03 -22.22 13.20
C PRO A 308 1.95 -22.70 12.22
N PHE A 309 1.22 -23.71 12.66
CA PHE A 309 0.08 -24.31 11.97
C PHE A 309 -1.07 -24.57 12.94
N GLU A 310 -2.29 -24.51 12.42
CA GLU A 310 -3.47 -24.96 13.18
C GLU A 310 -3.62 -26.49 13.01
N PRO A 311 -3.85 -27.24 14.10
CA PRO A 311 -4.01 -28.70 14.07
C PRO A 311 -5.15 -29.19 13.16
N HIS A 312 -6.17 -28.36 12.97
CA HIS A 312 -7.36 -28.66 12.17
C HIS A 312 -7.18 -28.37 10.67
N PHE A 313 -6.02 -27.89 10.22
CA PHE A 313 -5.79 -27.69 8.79
C PHE A 313 -5.84 -29.01 8.01
N PRO A 314 -6.33 -28.99 6.75
CA PRO A 314 -6.32 -30.18 5.90
C PRO A 314 -4.90 -30.75 5.76
N PRO A 315 -4.73 -32.09 5.81
CA PRO A 315 -3.42 -32.73 5.70
C PRO A 315 -2.60 -32.28 4.49
N GLU A 316 -3.23 -32.10 3.33
CA GLU A 316 -2.59 -31.67 2.09
C GLU A 316 -2.03 -30.24 2.20
N ARG A 317 -2.72 -29.39 2.97
CA ARG A 317 -2.26 -28.03 3.24
C ARG A 317 -1.04 -28.05 4.16
N ILE A 318 -1.08 -28.83 5.25
CA ILE A 318 0.05 -28.99 6.17
C ILE A 318 1.26 -29.53 5.42
N ALA A 319 1.10 -30.62 4.66
CA ALA A 319 2.17 -31.26 3.91
C ALA A 319 2.85 -30.30 2.92
N ARG A 320 2.04 -29.53 2.18
CA ARG A 320 2.54 -28.55 1.22
C ARG A 320 3.30 -27.41 1.88
N MET A 321 2.84 -26.91 3.03
CA MET A 321 3.55 -25.86 3.76
C MET A 321 4.87 -26.36 4.36
N LEU A 322 4.87 -27.56 4.97
CA LEU A 322 6.09 -28.20 5.49
C LEU A 322 7.13 -28.43 4.38
N SER A 323 6.71 -29.02 3.26
CA SER A 323 7.57 -29.27 2.10
C SER A 323 8.14 -27.96 1.54
N ARG A 324 7.30 -26.94 1.36
CA ARG A 324 7.71 -25.65 0.80
C ARG A 324 8.67 -24.89 1.71
N ALA A 325 8.54 -25.06 3.02
CA ALA A 325 9.44 -24.46 4.01
C ALA A 325 10.72 -25.28 4.23
N GLY A 326 10.87 -26.46 3.63
CA GLY A 326 11.99 -27.36 3.90
C GLY A 326 12.05 -27.82 5.36
N CYS A 327 10.88 -27.94 6.00
CA CYS A 327 10.78 -28.26 7.42
C CYS A 327 11.12 -29.73 7.69
N LEU A 328 12.11 -29.99 8.55
CA LEU A 328 12.57 -31.34 8.92
C LEU A 328 12.17 -31.74 10.35
N LEU A 329 11.85 -30.77 11.21
CA LEU A 329 11.43 -31.00 12.59
C LEU A 329 10.06 -30.38 12.82
N VAL A 330 9.14 -31.12 13.42
CA VAL A 330 7.81 -30.63 13.80
C VAL A 330 7.57 -30.87 15.28
N LEU A 331 7.21 -29.81 16.00
CA LEU A 331 6.70 -29.87 17.35
C LEU A 331 5.19 -30.00 17.34
N THR A 332 4.66 -30.90 18.17
CA THR A 332 3.22 -31.00 18.40
C THR A 332 2.93 -31.42 19.85
N GLU A 333 1.66 -31.47 20.19
CA GLU A 333 1.17 -31.95 21.48
C GLU A 333 0.22 -33.13 21.28
N ARG A 334 0.01 -33.89 22.35
CA ARG A 334 -0.94 -35.01 22.31
C ARG A 334 -2.35 -34.47 22.04
N GLY A 335 -3.04 -35.10 21.09
CA GLY A 335 -4.39 -34.67 20.65
C GLY A 335 -4.38 -33.76 19.41
N SER A 336 -3.28 -33.07 19.13
CA SER A 336 -3.15 -32.13 18.00
C SER A 336 -2.50 -32.75 16.75
N SER A 337 -2.09 -34.02 16.81
CA SER A 337 -1.31 -34.66 15.74
C SER A 337 -2.15 -35.28 14.62
N ALA A 338 -3.46 -35.48 14.78
CA ALA A 338 -4.22 -36.34 13.86
C ALA A 338 -4.15 -35.94 12.38
N MET A 339 -4.26 -34.65 12.07
CA MET A 339 -4.10 -34.15 10.69
C MET A 339 -2.64 -34.06 10.26
N LEU A 340 -1.73 -33.76 11.19
CA LEU A 340 -0.30 -33.80 10.97
C LEU A 340 0.16 -35.21 10.57
N ASP A 341 -0.24 -36.25 11.31
CA ASP A 341 0.11 -37.64 11.06
C ASP A 341 -0.34 -38.08 9.65
N ARG A 342 -1.52 -37.63 9.20
CA ARG A 342 -1.99 -37.84 7.83
C ARG A 342 -1.14 -37.08 6.81
N ALA A 343 -0.76 -35.84 7.10
CA ALA A 343 0.07 -35.02 6.22
C ALA A 343 1.45 -35.68 6.01
N LEU A 344 2.03 -36.20 7.10
CA LEU A 344 3.35 -36.82 7.12
C LEU A 344 3.40 -38.14 6.34
N GLN A 345 2.27 -38.83 6.10
CA GLN A 345 2.24 -40.01 5.22
C GLN A 345 2.68 -39.68 3.78
N SER A 346 2.52 -38.42 3.36
CA SER A 346 2.93 -37.93 2.03
C SER A 346 4.32 -37.29 2.00
N LEU A 347 5.00 -37.20 3.16
CA LEU A 347 6.31 -36.58 3.31
C LEU A 347 7.32 -37.61 3.83
N SER A 348 8.60 -37.38 3.54
CA SER A 348 9.69 -38.20 4.07
C SER A 348 10.72 -37.31 4.75
N GLY A 349 11.38 -37.81 5.79
CA GLY A 349 12.45 -37.09 6.50
C GLY A 349 11.98 -35.98 7.44
N VAL A 350 10.70 -35.93 7.80
CA VAL A 350 10.18 -35.01 8.83
C VAL A 350 10.03 -35.77 10.14
N GLU A 351 10.76 -35.36 11.17
CA GLU A 351 10.67 -35.92 12.52
C GLU A 351 9.66 -35.13 13.36
N THR A 352 8.73 -35.83 14.00
CA THR A 352 7.75 -35.23 14.93
C THR A 352 8.19 -35.45 16.37
N LEU A 353 8.22 -34.37 17.15
CA LEU A 353 8.46 -34.40 18.58
C LEU A 353 7.20 -33.96 19.32
N PHE A 354 6.80 -34.76 20.31
CA PHE A 354 5.82 -34.31 21.30
C PHE A 354 6.53 -33.44 22.34
N ILE A 355 6.00 -32.25 22.58
CA ILE A 355 6.63 -31.25 23.44
C ILE A 355 6.84 -31.76 24.88
N ASP A 356 5.86 -32.49 25.43
CA ASP A 356 5.94 -33.08 26.77
C ASP A 356 7.05 -34.13 26.86
N ALA A 357 7.17 -34.99 25.84
CA ALA A 357 8.22 -36.00 25.74
C ALA A 357 9.59 -35.36 25.61
N ALA A 358 9.74 -34.35 24.75
CA ALA A 358 11.00 -33.62 24.54
C ALA A 358 11.49 -32.94 25.84
N CYS A 359 10.58 -32.35 26.61
CA CYS A 359 10.92 -31.77 27.92
C CYS A 359 11.33 -32.84 28.95
N ALA A 360 10.83 -34.07 28.83
CA ALA A 360 11.10 -35.17 29.74
C ALA A 360 12.39 -35.96 29.42
N GLU A 361 13.13 -35.60 28.36
CA GLU A 361 14.38 -36.26 27.95
C GLU A 361 15.56 -36.05 28.92
N GLY A 362 15.40 -35.22 29.96
CA GLY A 362 16.44 -34.98 30.97
C GLY A 362 17.54 -34.02 30.51
N HIS A 363 17.28 -33.22 29.47
CA HIS A 363 18.19 -32.16 29.06
C HIS A 363 18.35 -31.10 30.15
N SER A 364 19.52 -30.44 30.17
CA SER A 364 19.79 -29.31 31.05
C SER A 364 18.78 -28.18 30.86
N ASP A 365 18.33 -27.58 31.94
CA ASP A 365 17.43 -26.42 31.97
C ASP A 365 18.16 -25.06 31.87
N SER A 366 19.50 -25.05 31.84
CA SER A 366 20.29 -23.84 31.54
C SER A 366 20.17 -23.38 30.08
N ASP A 367 20.37 -22.09 29.85
CA ASP A 367 20.28 -21.46 28.52
C ASP A 367 21.15 -22.19 27.48
N PRO A 368 20.62 -22.47 26.27
CA PRO A 368 21.32 -23.24 25.27
C PRO A 368 22.51 -22.49 24.65
N GLY A 369 22.63 -21.18 24.87
CA GLY A 369 23.76 -20.37 24.41
C GLY A 369 23.83 -20.22 22.88
N VAL A 370 22.69 -20.32 22.18
CA VAL A 370 22.62 -20.22 20.72
C VAL A 370 22.81 -18.76 20.30
N ASN A 371 23.80 -18.49 19.46
CA ASN A 371 24.03 -17.15 18.93
C ASN A 371 23.09 -16.85 17.75
N VAL A 372 22.21 -15.87 17.93
CA VAL A 372 21.20 -15.48 16.94
C VAL A 372 21.42 -14.04 16.44
N TRP A 373 21.62 -13.90 15.14
CA TRP A 373 21.91 -12.62 14.49
C TRP A 373 20.62 -11.88 14.10
N PRO A 374 20.63 -10.53 14.01
CA PRO A 374 19.43 -9.76 13.69
C PRO A 374 18.79 -10.13 12.35
N GLN A 375 19.61 -10.51 11.36
CA GLN A 375 19.18 -10.85 10.00
C GLN A 375 18.74 -12.30 9.83
N GLN A 376 18.84 -13.13 10.88
CA GLN A 376 18.35 -14.49 10.81
C GLN A 376 16.84 -14.52 10.84
N LEU A 377 16.24 -15.52 10.21
CA LEU A 377 14.80 -15.66 10.24
C LEU A 377 14.31 -15.99 11.67
N SER A 378 13.22 -15.30 12.05
CA SER A 378 12.51 -15.52 13.31
C SER A 378 11.31 -16.43 13.09
N TYR A 379 10.53 -16.16 12.06
CA TYR A 379 9.33 -16.92 11.75
C TYR A 379 8.98 -16.89 10.27
N ILE A 380 8.12 -17.84 9.88
CA ILE A 380 7.44 -17.87 8.59
C ILE A 380 5.93 -17.96 8.84
N TYR A 381 5.17 -17.00 8.31
CA TYR A 381 3.70 -17.08 8.25
C TYR A 381 3.25 -17.28 6.82
N PHE A 382 2.41 -18.30 6.60
CA PHE A 382 1.84 -18.52 5.27
C PHE A 382 0.54 -17.75 5.09
N THR A 383 0.43 -17.05 3.96
CA THR A 383 -0.79 -16.34 3.55
C THR A 383 -1.47 -17.04 2.39
N SER A 384 -2.77 -16.78 2.19
CA SER A 384 -3.49 -17.20 1.01
C SER A 384 -2.91 -16.49 -0.21
N GLY A 385 -2.12 -17.19 -1.02
CA GLY A 385 -1.64 -16.64 -2.28
C GLY A 385 -2.80 -16.43 -3.25
N SER A 386 -2.80 -15.33 -3.99
CA SER A 386 -3.74 -15.05 -5.08
C SER A 386 -3.77 -16.14 -6.16
N THR A 387 -2.72 -16.97 -6.22
CA THR A 387 -2.55 -18.10 -7.14
C THR A 387 -3.09 -19.43 -6.58
N GLY A 388 -3.75 -19.43 -5.42
CA GLY A 388 -4.20 -20.64 -4.71
C GLY A 388 -3.10 -21.39 -3.97
N GLU A 389 -1.83 -21.12 -4.29
CA GLU A 389 -0.66 -21.67 -3.61
C GLU A 389 -0.26 -20.82 -2.38
N PRO A 390 -0.13 -21.42 -1.18
CA PRO A 390 0.33 -20.71 0.00
C PRO A 390 1.73 -20.10 -0.19
N LYS A 391 1.91 -18.85 0.23
CA LYS A 391 3.20 -18.14 0.19
C LYS A 391 3.69 -17.86 1.62
N GLY A 392 4.92 -18.25 1.94
CA GLY A 392 5.53 -17.97 3.24
C GLY A 392 6.11 -16.56 3.29
N ALA A 393 5.55 -15.70 4.13
CA ALA A 393 6.15 -14.44 4.52
C ALA A 393 7.19 -14.70 5.61
N MET A 394 8.45 -14.42 5.28
CA MET A 394 9.60 -14.63 6.16
C MET A 394 9.92 -13.31 6.88
N CYS A 395 10.15 -13.36 8.19
CA CYS A 395 10.51 -12.18 8.98
C CYS A 395 11.81 -12.44 9.75
N GLU A 396 12.71 -11.48 9.71
CA GLU A 396 13.98 -11.51 10.43
C GLU A 396 13.78 -11.15 11.91
N GLN A 397 14.71 -11.58 12.76
CA GLN A 397 14.71 -11.31 14.21
C GLN A 397 14.65 -9.81 14.53
N ALA A 398 15.33 -8.96 13.75
CA ALA A 398 15.26 -7.50 13.90
C ALA A 398 13.84 -6.96 13.64
N GLY A 399 13.15 -7.49 12.64
CA GLY A 399 11.77 -7.15 12.31
C GLY A 399 10.80 -7.56 13.42
N THR A 400 10.95 -8.79 13.94
CA THR A 400 10.20 -9.27 15.11
C THR A 400 10.37 -8.35 16.30
N LEU A 401 11.60 -8.00 16.65
CA LEU A 401 11.88 -7.14 17.80
C LEU A 401 11.26 -5.75 17.63
N ASN A 402 11.41 -5.15 16.44
CA ASN A 402 10.80 -3.87 16.13
C ASN A 402 9.27 -3.91 16.28
N HIS A 403 8.64 -4.99 15.81
CA HIS A 403 7.20 -5.18 15.95
C HIS A 403 6.76 -5.31 17.42
N LEU A 404 7.47 -6.12 18.21
CA LEU A 404 7.16 -6.32 19.63
C LEU A 404 7.26 -5.00 20.41
N PHE A 405 8.36 -4.25 20.24
CA PHE A 405 8.52 -2.96 20.91
C PHE A 405 7.53 -1.89 20.43
N ALA A 406 7.14 -1.90 19.15
CA ALA A 406 6.06 -1.04 18.69
C ALA A 406 4.75 -1.34 19.45
N LYS A 407 4.40 -2.62 19.65
CA LYS A 407 3.20 -3.00 20.39
C LYS A 407 3.29 -2.72 21.89
N ILE A 408 4.43 -3.00 22.51
CA ILE A 408 4.68 -2.68 23.91
C ILE A 408 4.47 -1.19 24.16
N ASP A 409 5.05 -0.32 23.33
CA ASP A 409 4.93 1.13 23.51
C ASP A 409 3.54 1.67 23.15
N ASP A 410 2.98 1.27 22.01
CA ASP A 410 1.69 1.78 21.52
C ASP A 410 0.54 1.41 22.47
N LEU A 411 0.60 0.21 23.07
CA LEU A 411 -0.40 -0.30 24.01
C LEU A 411 -0.02 -0.06 25.48
N ARG A 412 1.20 0.45 25.74
CA ARG A 412 1.75 0.70 27.08
C ARG A 412 1.76 -0.54 27.97
N ILE A 413 2.16 -1.68 27.41
CA ILE A 413 2.25 -2.95 28.14
C ILE A 413 3.42 -2.86 29.12
N GLY A 414 3.13 -2.98 30.42
CA GLY A 414 4.11 -2.90 31.50
C GLY A 414 4.16 -4.16 32.36
N GLU A 415 4.97 -4.09 33.42
CA GLU A 415 5.08 -5.16 34.41
C GLU A 415 3.75 -5.37 35.14
N GLY A 416 3.32 -6.64 35.24
CA GLY A 416 2.05 -7.03 35.86
C GLY A 416 0.81 -6.90 34.97
N ASP A 417 0.95 -6.38 33.74
CA ASP A 417 -0.14 -6.38 32.77
C ASP A 417 -0.38 -7.78 32.20
N VAL A 418 -1.64 -8.09 31.90
CA VAL A 418 -2.05 -9.38 31.32
C VAL A 418 -2.46 -9.19 29.87
N VAL A 419 -1.76 -9.88 28.96
CA VAL A 419 -2.08 -9.89 27.53
C VAL A 419 -2.80 -11.20 27.17
N ALA A 420 -3.98 -11.09 26.57
CA ALA A 420 -4.74 -12.25 26.11
C ALA A 420 -4.29 -12.69 24.70
N GLN A 421 -3.86 -13.95 24.56
CA GLN A 421 -3.67 -14.59 23.26
C GLN A 421 -5.02 -15.06 22.70
N THR A 422 -5.61 -14.25 21.83
CA THR A 422 -6.94 -14.52 21.24
C THR A 422 -6.83 -14.97 19.79
N ALA A 423 -5.79 -14.54 19.09
CA ALA A 423 -5.58 -14.87 17.69
C ALA A 423 -5.14 -16.33 17.48
N PRO A 424 -5.53 -16.95 16.35
CA PRO A 424 -4.99 -18.24 15.96
C PRO A 424 -3.47 -18.13 15.75
N GLN A 425 -2.73 -19.16 16.14
CA GLN A 425 -1.27 -19.11 16.22
C GLN A 425 -0.62 -19.05 14.83
N CYS A 426 -1.35 -19.47 13.79
CA CYS A 426 -0.93 -19.38 12.39
C CYS A 426 -1.08 -17.98 11.76
N PHE A 427 -1.56 -16.98 12.50
CA PHE A 427 -1.63 -15.58 12.06
C PHE A 427 -0.60 -14.71 12.78
N ASP A 428 -0.05 -13.73 12.05
CA ASP A 428 0.99 -12.81 12.53
C ASP A 428 0.57 -11.97 13.74
N ILE A 429 -0.70 -11.58 13.83
CA ILE A 429 -1.26 -10.87 14.99
C ILE A 429 -1.13 -11.65 16.31
N SER A 430 -0.98 -12.98 16.27
CA SER A 430 -0.74 -13.79 17.48
C SER A 430 0.64 -13.58 18.10
N LEU A 431 1.63 -13.15 17.31
CA LEU A 431 3.03 -13.11 17.72
C LEU A 431 3.26 -12.14 18.88
N TRP A 432 2.75 -10.92 18.77
CA TRP A 432 2.90 -9.94 19.86
C TRP A 432 2.07 -10.31 21.08
N GLN A 433 0.90 -10.94 20.88
CA GLN A 433 0.09 -11.43 21.99
C GLN A 433 0.81 -12.52 22.79
N LEU A 434 1.60 -13.35 22.10
CA LEU A 434 2.38 -14.43 22.70
C LEU A 434 3.63 -13.92 23.42
N LEU A 435 4.34 -12.94 22.84
CA LEU A 435 5.70 -12.59 23.28
C LEU A 435 5.82 -11.25 24.01
N ALA A 436 4.94 -10.27 23.79
CA ALA A 436 5.17 -8.91 24.28
C ALA A 436 5.23 -8.82 25.81
N ALA A 437 4.27 -9.43 26.52
CA ALA A 437 4.23 -9.45 27.99
C ALA A 437 5.48 -10.12 28.59
N LEU A 438 5.94 -11.22 27.96
CA LEU A 438 7.13 -11.96 28.38
C LEU A 438 8.42 -11.14 28.34
N LEU A 439 8.46 -10.04 27.58
CA LEU A 439 9.62 -9.16 27.50
C LEU A 439 9.61 -8.03 28.54
N VAL A 440 8.48 -7.79 29.22
CA VAL A 440 8.31 -6.65 30.13
C VAL A 440 7.99 -7.03 31.57
N GLY A 441 7.53 -8.27 31.84
CA GLY A 441 7.35 -8.79 33.20
C GLY A 441 5.91 -9.19 33.47
#